data_AF-A0A3M8B7R7-F1
#
_entry.id   AF-A0A3M8B7R7-F1
#
_cell.length_a   1.000
_cell.length_b   1.000
_cell.length_c   1.000
_cell.angle_alpha   90.00
_cell.angle_beta   90.00
_cell.angle_gamma   90.00
#
_symmetry.space_group_name_H-M   'P 1'
#
loop_
_entity.id
_entity.type
_entity.pdbx_description
1 polymer ?
#
loop_
_entity_poly.entity_id
_entity_poly.type
_entity_poly.pdbx_seq_one_letter_code
_entity_poly.pdbx_strand_id
1 'polypeptide(L)'
;MLRNYEGKDNYGRPKSEYLEKLSNMDYESLLKETEDKIWLSAYAANNPRSDYHWQVDACYDEWSKRGDVKGYEKAYKNVVSG
;
A
#
# COMPACT_ATOMS: atom_id res chain seq x y z
N MET A 1 3.65 -5.16 14.51
CA MET A 1 4.61 -6.11 13.87
C MET A 1 4.51 -5.87 12.38
N LEU A 2 5.60 -5.57 11.69
CA LEU A 2 5.60 -5.41 10.23
C LEU A 2 5.37 -6.77 9.58
N ARG A 3 4.62 -6.81 8.48
CA ARG A 3 4.30 -8.04 7.76
C ARG A 3 5.47 -8.44 6.87
N ASN A 4 5.61 -9.75 6.66
CA ASN A 4 6.54 -10.30 5.67
C ASN A 4 5.80 -10.56 4.36
N TYR A 5 6.22 -9.87 3.30
CA TYR A 5 5.68 -10.05 1.95
C TYR A 5 6.65 -10.87 1.12
N GLU A 6 6.50 -12.18 1.15
CA GLU A 6 7.32 -13.12 0.37
C GLU A 6 6.59 -13.54 -0.92
N GLY A 7 7.36 -14.07 -1.87
CA GLY A 7 6.83 -14.63 -3.12
C GLY A 7 6.60 -13.59 -4.22
N LYS A 8 5.66 -13.91 -5.11
CA LYS A 8 5.36 -13.15 -6.33
C LYS A 8 3.98 -12.48 -6.26
N ASP A 9 3.83 -11.37 -6.98
CA ASP A 9 2.55 -10.76 -7.31
C ASP A 9 1.79 -11.59 -8.35
N ASN A 10 0.55 -11.21 -8.68
CA ASN A 10 -0.29 -11.90 -9.66
C ASN A 10 0.24 -11.82 -11.10
N TYR A 11 1.27 -11.02 -11.35
CA TYR A 11 1.98 -10.90 -12.63
C TYR A 11 3.30 -11.69 -12.64
N GLY A 12 3.63 -12.40 -11.56
CA GLY A 12 4.83 -13.21 -11.44
C GLY A 12 6.09 -12.42 -11.06
N ARG A 13 5.97 -11.13 -10.72
CA ARG A 13 7.08 -10.30 -10.25
C ARG A 13 7.29 -10.50 -8.74
N PRO A 14 8.54 -10.48 -8.26
CA PRO A 14 8.81 -10.51 -6.82
C PRO A 14 8.09 -9.38 -6.07
N LYS A 15 7.42 -9.69 -4.96
CA LYS A 15 6.76 -8.66 -4.13
C LYS A 15 7.76 -7.63 -3.57
N SER A 16 9.02 -8.03 -3.41
CA SER A 16 10.12 -7.16 -2.99
C SER A 16 10.31 -5.95 -3.90
N GLU A 17 10.02 -6.06 -5.21
CA GLU A 17 10.12 -4.93 -6.13
C GLU A 17 9.13 -3.81 -5.76
N TYR A 18 7.92 -4.17 -5.33
CA TYR A 18 6.94 -3.19 -4.86
C TYR A 18 7.34 -2.59 -3.52
N LEU A 19 7.90 -3.39 -2.59
CA LEU A 19 8.40 -2.88 -1.33
C LEU A 19 9.55 -1.89 -1.52
N GLU A 20 10.49 -2.22 -2.42
CA GLU A 20 11.60 -1.34 -2.78
C GLU A 20 11.09 -0.05 -3.42
N LYS A 21 10.10 -0.14 -4.32
CA LYS A 21 9.40 1.03 -4.88
C LYS A 21 8.88 1.95 -3.77
N LEU A 22 8.13 1.40 -2.81
CA LEU A 22 7.57 2.18 -1.68
C LEU A 22 8.66 2.84 -0.85
N SER A 23 9.75 2.13 -0.53
CA SER A 23 10.86 2.69 0.26
C SER A 23 11.57 3.86 -0.42
N ASN A 24 11.56 3.90 -1.75
CA ASN A 24 12.19 4.94 -2.56
C ASN A 24 11.26 6.13 -2.87
N MET A 25 9.98 6.06 -2.50
CA MET A 25 9.05 7.17 -2.71
C MET A 25 9.29 8.31 -1.71
N ASP A 26 9.15 9.55 -2.18
CA ASP A 26 8.99 10.69 -1.29
C ASP A 26 7.61 10.69 -0.61
N TYR A 27 7.38 11.66 0.27
CA TYR A 27 6.13 11.76 1.03
C TYR A 27 4.91 11.89 0.12
N GLU A 28 4.97 12.75 -0.91
CA GLU A 28 3.83 13.03 -1.78
C GLU A 28 3.49 11.84 -2.67
N SER A 29 4.51 11.18 -3.24
CA SER A 29 4.35 9.97 -4.04
C SER A 29 3.80 8.82 -3.21
N LEU A 30 4.31 8.65 -1.98
CA LEU A 30 3.82 7.61 -1.07
C LEU A 30 2.38 7.88 -0.64
N LEU A 31 2.03 9.15 -0.37
CA LEU A 31 0.66 9.55 -0.04
C LEU A 31 -0.29 9.18 -1.19
N LYS A 32 0.05 9.58 -2.41
CA LYS A 32 -0.76 9.29 -3.59
C LYS A 32 -0.90 7.80 -3.88
N GLU A 33 0.21 7.05 -3.83
CA GLU A 33 0.18 5.59 -4.00
C GLU A 33 -0.71 4.93 -2.94
N THR A 34 -0.66 5.40 -1.69
CA THR A 34 -1.49 4.89 -0.59
C THR A 34 -2.98 5.16 -0.84
N GLU A 35 -3.35 6.37 -1.26
CA GLU A 35 -4.74 6.70 -1.65
C GLU A 35 -5.26 5.76 -2.73
N ASP A 36 -4.47 5.58 -3.79
CA ASP A 36 -4.84 4.71 -4.90
C ASP A 36 -4.99 3.25 -4.44
N LYS A 37 -4.11 2.74 -3.57
CA LYS A 37 -4.22 1.36 -3.06
C LYS A 37 -5.36 1.15 -2.07
N ILE A 38 -5.70 2.15 -1.26
CA ILE A 38 -6.91 2.09 -0.43
C ILE A 38 -8.14 1.94 -1.32
N TRP A 39 -8.27 2.82 -2.34
CA TRP A 39 -9.40 2.77 -3.25
C TRP A 39 -9.45 1.46 -4.05
N LEU A 40 -8.32 1.04 -4.64
CA LEU A 40 -8.24 -0.19 -5.45
C LEU A 40 -8.49 -1.46 -4.64
N SER A 41 -8.03 -1.50 -3.37
CA SER A 41 -8.30 -2.62 -2.47
C SER A 41 -9.80 -2.72 -2.17
N ALA A 42 -10.46 -1.59 -1.91
CA ALA A 42 -11.91 -1.56 -1.71
C ALA A 42 -12.68 -1.91 -2.99
N TYR A 43 -12.28 -1.38 -4.14
CA TYR A 43 -12.87 -1.70 -5.44
C TYR A 43 -12.77 -3.20 -5.76
N ALA A 44 -11.65 -3.84 -5.42
CA ALA A 44 -11.41 -5.26 -5.62
C ALA A 44 -11.96 -6.16 -4.50
N ALA A 45 -12.85 -5.68 -3.63
CA ALA A 45 -13.35 -6.44 -2.48
C ALA A 45 -14.03 -7.77 -2.84
N ASN A 46 -14.51 -7.94 -4.08
CA ASN A 46 -15.07 -9.19 -4.58
C ASN A 46 -14.01 -10.20 -5.06
N ASN A 47 -12.72 -9.82 -5.12
CA ASN A 47 -11.61 -10.67 -5.51
C ASN A 47 -10.57 -10.77 -4.39
N PRO A 48 -10.67 -11.76 -3.48
CA PRO A 48 -9.77 -11.89 -2.34
C PRO A 48 -8.32 -12.20 -2.72
N ARG A 49 -8.04 -12.56 -3.98
CA ARG A 49 -6.67 -12.81 -4.48
C ARG A 49 -6.05 -11.57 -5.13
N SER A 50 -6.75 -10.43 -5.11
CA SER A 50 -6.22 -9.19 -5.68
C SER A 50 -4.94 -8.76 -4.95
N ASP A 51 -3.93 -8.36 -5.72
CA ASP A 51 -2.68 -7.85 -5.14
C ASP A 51 -2.90 -6.56 -4.35
N TYR A 52 -3.95 -5.80 -4.67
CA TYR A 52 -4.24 -4.53 -4.01
C TYR A 52 -4.43 -4.68 -2.51
N HIS A 53 -4.88 -5.84 -2.02
CA HIS A 53 -5.04 -6.11 -0.59
C HIS A 53 -3.71 -6.15 0.15
N TRP A 54 -2.71 -6.88 -0.36
CA TRP A 54 -1.41 -6.90 0.29
C TRP A 54 -0.61 -5.62 0.01
N GLN A 55 -0.86 -4.95 -1.12
CA GLN A 55 -0.20 -3.69 -1.46
C GLN A 55 -0.65 -2.54 -0.55
N VAL A 56 -1.94 -2.44 -0.21
CA VAL A 56 -2.40 -1.43 0.77
C VAL A 56 -1.82 -1.69 2.16
N ASP A 57 -1.70 -2.96 2.55
CA ASP A 57 -1.00 -3.34 3.77
C ASP A 57 0.47 -2.91 3.71
N ALA A 58 1.14 -3.08 2.57
CA ALA A 58 2.54 -2.69 2.39
C ALA A 58 2.73 -1.17 2.48
N CYS A 59 1.77 -0.37 1.98
CA CYS A 59 1.76 1.08 2.18
C CYS A 59 1.68 1.45 3.67
N TYR A 60 0.78 0.82 4.43
CA TYR A 60 0.69 1.05 5.88
C TYR A 60 1.99 0.71 6.61
N ASP A 61 2.60 -0.42 6.26
CA ASP A 61 3.86 -0.86 6.83
C ASP A 61 5.01 0.10 6.49
N GLU A 62 5.03 0.68 5.29
CA GLU A 62 6.01 1.71 4.90
C GLU A 62 5.84 3.00 5.72
N TRP A 63 4.63 3.51 5.89
CA TRP A 63 4.36 4.65 6.77
C TRP A 63 4.77 4.37 8.22
N SER A 64 4.50 3.15 8.70
CA SER A 64 4.89 2.70 10.03
C SER A 64 6.41 2.65 10.19
N LYS A 65 7.15 2.13 9.19
CA LYS A 65 8.62 2.12 9.18
C LYS A 65 9.22 3.52 9.23
N ARG A 66 8.59 4.48 8.55
CA ARG A 66 9.00 5.90 8.56
C ARG A 66 8.67 6.63 9.87
N GLY A 67 7.90 6.00 10.76
CA GLY A 67 7.43 6.63 12.00
C GLY A 67 6.34 7.67 11.77
N ASP A 68 5.66 7.66 10.62
CA ASP A 68 4.65 8.65 10.23
C ASP A 68 3.34 7.99 9.79
N VAL A 69 2.71 7.25 10.71
CA VAL A 69 1.41 6.60 10.47
C VAL A 69 0.31 7.62 10.14
N LYS A 70 0.48 8.89 10.53
CA LYS A 70 -0.45 9.98 10.18
C LYS A 70 -0.53 10.22 8.68
N GLY A 71 0.53 9.92 7.92
CA GLY A 71 0.50 9.94 6.45
C GLY A 71 -0.54 8.95 5.89
N TYR A 72 -0.59 7.73 6.42
CA TYR A 72 -1.60 6.76 6.05
C TYR A 72 -3.02 7.20 6.44
N GLU A 73 -3.19 7.72 7.66
CA GLU A 73 -4.49 8.25 8.11
C GLU A 73 -5.00 9.39 7.22
N LYS A 74 -4.09 10.25 6.76
CA LYS A 74 -4.40 11.33 5.83
C LYS A 74 -4.86 10.76 4.48
N ALA A 75 -4.15 9.79 3.92
CA ALA A 75 -4.56 9.12 2.68
C ALA A 75 -5.96 8.49 2.82
N TYR A 76 -6.21 7.77 3.91
CA TYR A 76 -7.53 7.18 4.18
C TYR A 76 -8.64 8.22 4.24
N LYS A 77 -8.42 9.33 4.96
CA LYS A 77 -9.39 10.44 5.03
C LYS A 77 -9.67 11.05 3.67
N ASN A 78 -8.64 11.25 2.85
CA ASN A 78 -8.79 11.79 1.49
C ASN A 78 -9.64 10.89 0.60
N VAL A 79 -9.46 9.56 0.69
CA VAL A 79 -10.24 8.59 -0.11
C VAL A 79 -11.68 8.48 0.36
N VAL A 80 -11.95 8.54 1.67
CA VAL A 80 -13.30 8.34 2.22
C VAL A 80 -14.15 9.62 2.23
N SER A 81 -13.52 10.79 2.24
CA SER A 81 -14.21 12.08 2.31
C SER A 81 -14.44 12.74 0.93
N GLY A 82 -13.94 12.12 -0.15
CA GLY A 82 -14.17 12.53 -1.54
C GLY A 82 -15.31 11.74 -2.16
#